data_AF-A0A5C5YZX1-F1
#
_entry.id   AF-A0A5C5YZX1-F1
#
_cell.length_a   1.000
_cell.length_b   1.000
_cell.length_c   1.000
_cell.angle_alpha   90.00
_cell.angle_beta   90.00
_cell.angle_gamma   90.00
#
_symmetry.space_group_name_H-M   'P 1'
#
loop_
_entity.id
_entity.type
_entity.pdbx_description
1 polymer ?
#
loop_
_entity_poly.entity_id
_entity_poly.type
_entity_poly.pdbx_seq_one_letter_code
_entity_poly.pdbx_strand_id
1 'polypeptide(L)'
;MMKRIHFAPLCVLVVLMVTAEHANAAFVVFDFRNTSAGAGNDLDGKASESTSITIDGVTLTLSAEAFVDGINSGTHKFNQTSSSFGIDANGSGDDTDTFDGGLGVESARFSISSSNVPLSSLELTEIKFNLFTDGDIGSLQINGTPTSLFDDDDLSNTNVLSVNQLMAVGQTFDVGYSAGNGFGLESMSFQATTMAVPEPSTLAFVGLASLFGFAVSRKRTDLGSCQLTVRRKSKETDFGEKV
;
A
#
# COMPACT_ATOMS: atom_id res chain seq x y z
N MET A 1 -9.97 -73.90 -3.40
CA MET A 1 -8.87 -72.90 -3.28
C MET A 1 -9.42 -71.51 -3.59
N MET A 2 -9.79 -70.75 -2.58
CA MET A 2 -10.31 -69.37 -2.72
C MET A 2 -9.13 -68.38 -2.72
N LYS A 3 -8.91 -67.70 -3.84
CA LYS A 3 -7.95 -66.59 -3.95
C LYS A 3 -8.54 -65.34 -3.29
N ARG A 4 -7.99 -64.94 -2.14
CA ARG A 4 -8.28 -63.63 -1.52
C ARG A 4 -7.47 -62.56 -2.26
N ILE A 5 -8.16 -61.64 -2.92
CA ILE A 5 -7.55 -60.45 -3.53
C ILE A 5 -7.45 -59.39 -2.44
N HIS A 6 -6.23 -58.99 -2.08
CA HIS A 6 -5.98 -57.86 -1.20
C HIS A 6 -5.96 -56.57 -2.03
N PHE A 7 -6.93 -55.69 -1.78
CA PHE A 7 -6.89 -54.32 -2.27
C PHE A 7 -6.00 -53.49 -1.34
N ALA A 8 -4.82 -53.11 -1.82
CA ALA A 8 -3.98 -52.12 -1.16
C ALA A 8 -4.59 -50.71 -1.37
N PRO A 9 -4.72 -49.88 -0.32
CA PRO A 9 -5.20 -48.52 -0.48
C PRO A 9 -4.10 -47.68 -1.14
N LEU A 10 -4.42 -47.17 -2.34
CA LEU A 10 -3.61 -46.18 -3.04
C LEU A 10 -3.67 -44.85 -2.27
N CYS A 11 -2.67 -44.57 -1.45
CA CYS A 11 -2.46 -43.23 -0.88
C CYS A 11 -2.02 -42.29 -2.00
N VAL A 12 -2.96 -41.60 -2.63
CA VAL A 12 -2.67 -40.50 -3.54
C VAL A 12 -2.25 -39.29 -2.69
N LEU A 13 -0.95 -39.09 -2.54
CA LEU A 13 -0.38 -37.87 -1.99
C LEU A 13 -0.41 -36.80 -3.09
N VAL A 14 -1.49 -36.01 -3.15
CA VAL A 14 -1.55 -34.81 -3.99
C VAL A 14 -0.69 -33.75 -3.31
N VAL A 15 0.56 -33.60 -3.75
CA VAL A 15 1.41 -32.46 -3.41
C VAL A 15 0.98 -31.30 -4.31
N LEU A 16 0.04 -30.49 -3.83
CA LEU A 16 -0.34 -29.24 -4.50
C LEU A 16 0.63 -28.15 -4.03
N MET A 17 1.50 -27.67 -4.93
CA MET A 17 2.28 -26.46 -4.68
C MET A 17 1.31 -25.27 -4.70
N VAL A 18 0.89 -24.84 -3.52
CA VAL A 18 0.19 -23.56 -3.35
C VAL A 18 1.26 -22.48 -3.44
N THR A 19 1.26 -21.70 -4.52
CA THR A 19 2.06 -20.48 -4.61
C THR A 19 1.39 -19.44 -3.74
N ALA A 20 1.99 -19.10 -2.61
CA ALA A 20 1.61 -17.89 -1.88
C ALA A 20 2.01 -16.68 -2.73
N GLU A 21 1.07 -15.77 -3.04
CA GLU A 21 1.45 -14.44 -3.50
C GLU A 21 2.24 -13.77 -2.37
N HIS A 22 3.48 -13.41 -2.69
CA HIS A 22 4.37 -12.73 -1.75
C HIS A 22 3.99 -11.25 -1.72
N ALA A 23 4.14 -10.62 -0.55
CA ALA A 23 4.15 -9.16 -0.48
C ALA A 23 5.21 -8.64 -1.47
N ASN A 24 4.80 -7.74 -2.36
CA ASN A 24 5.70 -7.12 -3.33
C ASN A 24 5.99 -5.68 -2.87
N ALA A 25 7.24 -5.26 -3.00
CA ALA A 25 7.64 -3.88 -2.79
C ALA A 25 7.87 -3.21 -4.14
N ALA A 26 7.02 -2.25 -4.49
CA ALA A 26 7.16 -1.45 -5.69
C ALA A 26 7.82 -0.11 -5.35
N PHE A 27 8.82 0.29 -6.12
CA PHE A 27 9.41 1.63 -6.08
C PHE A 27 8.79 2.48 -7.18
N VAL A 28 7.94 3.43 -6.79
CA VAL A 28 7.20 4.30 -7.70
C VAL A 28 7.82 5.69 -7.68
N VAL A 29 8.22 6.19 -8.84
CA VAL A 29 8.86 7.50 -8.99
C VAL A 29 7.96 8.41 -9.80
N PHE A 30 7.54 9.52 -9.19
CA PHE A 30 6.87 10.62 -9.88
C PHE A 30 7.92 11.57 -10.42
N ASP A 31 8.15 11.52 -11.74
CA ASP A 31 9.10 12.37 -12.46
C ASP A 31 8.40 13.67 -12.92
N PHE A 32 8.88 14.80 -12.42
CA PHE A 32 8.36 16.14 -12.72
C PHE A 32 9.08 16.82 -13.89
N ARG A 33 10.17 16.24 -14.41
CA ARG A 33 10.95 16.82 -15.53
C ARG A 33 10.63 16.21 -16.87
N ASN A 34 9.99 15.05 -16.90
CA ASN A 34 9.60 14.44 -18.16
C ASN A 34 8.47 15.24 -18.83
N THR A 35 8.82 16.01 -19.86
CA THR A 35 7.91 16.88 -20.62
C THR A 35 7.07 16.15 -21.66
N SER A 36 7.20 14.83 -21.78
CA SER A 36 6.50 14.03 -22.79
C SER A 36 5.54 13.00 -22.19
N ALA A 37 5.84 12.50 -20.99
CA ALA A 37 4.99 11.60 -20.23
C ALA A 37 5.50 11.52 -18.78
N GLY A 38 4.79 12.12 -17.83
CA GLY A 38 5.22 12.14 -16.43
C GLY A 38 4.33 13.03 -15.56
N ALA A 39 4.64 13.02 -14.27
CA ALA A 39 3.92 13.81 -13.27
C ALA A 39 3.96 15.30 -13.61
N GLY A 40 5.11 15.79 -14.09
CA GLY A 40 5.28 17.20 -14.47
C GLY A 40 4.33 17.61 -15.59
N ASN A 41 4.26 16.82 -16.66
CA ASN A 41 3.40 17.09 -17.81
C ASN A 41 1.90 17.00 -17.44
N ASP A 42 1.52 16.06 -16.55
CA ASP A 42 0.14 15.91 -16.11
C ASP A 42 -0.33 17.09 -15.24
N LEU A 43 0.57 17.63 -14.43
CA LEU A 43 0.31 18.75 -13.52
C LEU A 43 0.49 20.12 -14.19
N ASP A 44 1.18 20.20 -15.33
CA ASP A 44 1.49 21.45 -16.02
C ASP A 44 0.23 22.30 -16.33
N GLY A 45 0.28 23.57 -15.93
CA GLY A 45 -0.81 24.52 -16.07
C GLY A 45 -2.01 24.28 -15.13
N LYS A 46 -1.87 23.42 -14.11
CA LYS A 46 -2.92 23.10 -13.13
C LYS A 46 -2.61 23.66 -11.76
N ALA A 47 -3.62 24.22 -11.10
CA ALA A 47 -3.52 24.63 -9.69
C ALA A 47 -3.71 23.45 -8.73
N SER A 48 -4.53 22.47 -9.14
CA SER A 48 -4.79 21.23 -8.41
C SER A 48 -5.11 20.15 -9.43
N GLU A 49 -4.40 19.02 -9.39
CA GLU A 49 -4.64 17.88 -10.27
C GLU A 49 -4.03 16.60 -9.66
N SER A 50 -4.33 15.44 -10.24
CA SER A 50 -3.69 14.18 -9.89
C SER A 50 -3.03 13.50 -11.07
N THR A 51 -1.96 12.76 -10.79
CA THR A 51 -1.24 11.92 -11.76
C THR A 51 -1.07 10.52 -11.18
N SER A 52 -1.04 9.50 -12.03
CA SER A 52 -0.95 8.10 -11.59
C SER A 52 0.20 7.38 -12.28
N ILE A 53 0.95 6.59 -11.51
CA ILE A 53 2.05 5.78 -12.02
C ILE A 53 1.84 4.33 -11.59
N THR A 54 2.05 3.41 -12.52
CA THR A 54 1.93 1.96 -12.28
C THR A 54 3.28 1.28 -12.44
N ILE A 55 3.76 0.63 -11.39
CA ILE A 55 4.98 -0.19 -11.38
C ILE A 55 4.66 -1.53 -10.72
N ASP A 56 5.06 -2.63 -11.35
CA ASP A 56 4.88 -4.00 -10.85
C ASP A 56 3.44 -4.32 -10.40
N GLY A 57 2.44 -3.76 -11.09
CA GLY A 57 1.02 -3.94 -10.81
C GLY A 57 0.45 -3.04 -9.70
N VAL A 58 1.29 -2.26 -9.03
CA VAL A 58 0.89 -1.24 -8.05
C VAL A 58 0.74 0.09 -8.76
N THR A 59 -0.47 0.65 -8.74
CA THR A 59 -0.77 2.00 -9.22
C THR A 59 -0.91 2.91 -8.02
N LEU A 60 -0.05 3.93 -7.90
CA LEU A 60 -0.23 5.03 -6.97
C LEU A 60 -0.73 6.26 -7.71
N THR A 61 -1.65 6.98 -7.09
CA THR A 61 -2.12 8.29 -7.58
C THR A 61 -1.62 9.38 -6.64
N LEU A 62 -0.81 10.30 -7.15
CA LEU A 62 -0.36 11.49 -6.46
C LEU A 62 -1.33 12.63 -6.76
N SER A 63 -1.91 13.23 -5.75
CA SER A 63 -2.66 14.48 -5.86
C SER A 63 -1.77 15.63 -5.41
N ALA A 64 -1.78 16.73 -6.16
CA ALA A 64 -0.96 17.91 -5.92
C ALA A 64 -1.81 19.18 -5.96
N GLU A 65 -1.47 20.16 -5.12
CA GLU A 65 -2.10 21.48 -5.04
C GLU A 65 -1.03 22.56 -4.89
N ALA A 66 -1.09 23.63 -5.69
CA ALA A 66 -0.14 24.75 -5.66
C ALA A 66 -0.66 25.89 -4.76
N PHE A 67 0.25 26.53 -4.02
CA PHE A 67 -0.04 27.61 -3.07
C PHE A 67 0.97 28.73 -3.20
N VAL A 68 0.48 29.96 -3.06
CA VAL A 68 1.30 31.17 -2.83
C VAL A 68 0.79 31.81 -1.55
N ASP A 69 1.69 32.14 -0.62
CA ASP A 69 1.39 32.64 0.73
C ASP A 69 0.38 31.75 1.49
N GLY A 70 0.47 30.43 1.27
CA GLY A 70 -0.43 29.44 1.86
C GLY A 70 -1.86 29.43 1.29
N ILE A 71 -2.10 30.09 0.16
CA ILE A 71 -3.41 30.16 -0.50
C ILE A 71 -3.35 29.46 -1.86
N ASN A 72 -4.19 28.43 -2.02
CA ASN A 72 -4.51 27.91 -3.35
C ASN A 72 -5.69 28.72 -3.91
N SER A 73 -5.40 29.61 -4.86
CA SER A 73 -6.38 30.49 -5.47
C SER A 73 -7.01 29.90 -6.74
N GLY A 74 -6.56 28.73 -7.21
CA GLY A 74 -6.87 28.19 -8.53
C GLY A 74 -6.19 28.95 -9.69
N THR A 75 -5.50 30.05 -9.41
CA THR A 75 -4.82 30.87 -10.42
C THR A 75 -3.31 30.68 -10.43
N HIS A 76 -2.71 30.35 -9.27
CA HIS A 76 -1.34 29.85 -9.19
C HIS A 76 -1.34 28.40 -9.67
N LYS A 77 -0.44 28.06 -10.59
CA LYS A 77 -0.44 26.76 -11.25
C LYS A 77 0.93 26.15 -11.13
N PHE A 78 0.99 24.83 -11.10
CA PHE A 78 2.21 24.14 -11.46
C PHE A 78 2.59 24.51 -12.89
N ASN A 79 3.89 24.65 -13.14
CA ASN A 79 4.40 24.92 -14.45
C ASN A 79 5.69 24.12 -14.67
N GLN A 80 5.70 23.41 -15.79
CA GLN A 80 6.80 22.58 -16.23
C GLN A 80 7.47 23.22 -17.44
N THR A 81 8.78 23.37 -17.38
CA THR A 81 9.60 23.76 -18.53
C THR A 81 10.55 22.62 -18.90
N SER A 82 11.37 22.86 -19.93
CA SER A 82 12.47 21.94 -20.25
C SER A 82 13.54 21.85 -19.15
N SER A 83 13.64 22.88 -18.29
CA SER A 83 14.68 23.00 -17.28
C SER A 83 14.22 22.56 -15.90
N SER A 84 12.95 22.76 -15.56
CA SER A 84 12.48 22.69 -14.18
C SER A 84 10.97 22.47 -14.05
N PHE A 85 10.51 22.24 -12.82
CA PHE A 85 9.11 22.20 -12.43
C PHE A 85 8.93 23.00 -11.14
N GLY A 86 7.97 23.93 -11.17
CA GLY A 86 7.73 24.85 -10.08
C GLY A 86 6.29 25.38 -10.09
N ILE A 87 6.12 26.60 -9.59
CA ILE A 87 4.83 27.29 -9.53
C ILE A 87 4.92 28.56 -10.38
N ASP A 88 3.91 28.77 -11.22
CA ASP A 88 3.63 30.03 -11.92
C ASP A 88 2.71 30.85 -11.02
N ALA A 89 3.31 31.72 -10.21
CA ALA A 89 2.58 32.69 -9.43
C ALA A 89 2.07 33.83 -10.33
N ASN A 90 0.76 34.04 -10.28
CA ASN A 90 0.11 35.05 -11.10
C ASN A 90 0.68 36.47 -10.87
N GLY A 91 1.31 37.03 -11.91
CA GLY A 91 1.87 38.36 -11.90
C GLY A 91 2.97 38.50 -12.94
N SER A 92 3.81 39.51 -12.80
CA SER A 92 4.98 39.72 -13.67
C SER A 92 6.25 39.71 -12.84
N GLY A 93 7.29 39.03 -13.33
CA GLY A 93 8.58 38.94 -12.64
C GLY A 93 8.75 37.68 -11.79
N ASP A 94 7.85 36.71 -11.95
CA ASP A 94 7.94 35.38 -11.38
C ASP A 94 8.89 34.47 -12.16
N ASP A 95 9.68 33.64 -11.48
CA ASP A 95 10.39 32.55 -12.12
C ASP A 95 9.54 31.27 -12.10
N THR A 96 8.62 31.24 -13.07
CA THR A 96 7.46 30.33 -13.12
C THR A 96 7.77 28.83 -13.02
N ASP A 97 9.02 28.40 -13.17
CA ASP A 97 9.42 26.99 -13.12
C ASP A 97 10.22 26.63 -11.86
N THR A 98 10.19 27.50 -10.87
CA THR A 98 10.80 27.32 -9.55
C THR A 98 9.77 27.39 -8.43
N PHE A 99 10.18 26.94 -7.24
CA PHE A 99 9.55 27.28 -5.96
C PHE A 99 10.38 28.40 -5.36
N ASP A 100 9.87 29.62 -5.36
CA ASP A 100 10.59 30.80 -4.92
C ASP A 100 9.77 31.77 -4.03
N GLY A 101 10.30 32.98 -3.86
CA GLY A 101 9.68 34.07 -3.09
C GLY A 101 9.35 35.31 -3.92
N GLY A 102 9.41 35.25 -5.25
CA GLY A 102 9.36 36.40 -6.16
C GLY A 102 8.04 37.16 -6.07
N LEU A 103 6.92 36.43 -6.02
CA LEU A 103 5.56 36.98 -5.90
C LEU A 103 4.78 36.50 -4.67
N GLY A 104 5.49 35.95 -3.67
CA GLY A 104 4.93 35.39 -2.45
C GLY A 104 5.65 34.08 -2.12
N VAL A 105 5.43 33.54 -0.93
CA VAL A 105 6.07 32.27 -0.53
C VAL A 105 5.37 31.11 -1.20
N GLU A 106 6.06 30.41 -2.09
CA GLU A 106 5.52 29.30 -2.85
C GLU A 106 5.63 27.95 -2.16
N SER A 107 4.60 27.13 -2.31
CA SER A 107 4.57 25.77 -1.77
C SER A 107 3.58 24.90 -2.50
N ALA A 108 3.76 23.59 -2.40
CA ALA A 108 2.85 22.61 -2.94
C ALA A 108 2.50 21.55 -1.90
N ARG A 109 1.22 21.20 -1.83
CA ARG A 109 0.72 20.09 -1.03
C ARG A 109 0.57 18.86 -1.90
N PHE A 110 1.09 17.75 -1.42
CA PHE A 110 1.05 16.46 -2.08
C PHE A 110 0.40 15.42 -1.18
N SER A 111 -0.21 14.40 -1.80
CA SER A 111 -0.61 13.17 -1.10
C SER A 111 -0.69 12.03 -2.09
N ILE A 112 -0.37 10.81 -1.65
CA ILE A 112 -0.80 9.62 -2.38
C ILE A 112 -2.28 9.42 -2.05
N SER A 113 -3.16 9.86 -2.94
CA SER A 113 -4.61 9.91 -2.71
C SER A 113 -5.28 8.55 -2.87
N SER A 114 -4.69 7.66 -3.67
CA SER A 114 -5.18 6.30 -3.83
C SER A 114 -4.11 5.31 -4.25
N SER A 115 -4.39 4.03 -3.98
CA SER A 115 -3.68 2.87 -4.53
C SER A 115 -4.72 1.90 -5.10
N ASN A 116 -4.40 1.23 -6.21
CA ASN A 116 -5.28 0.19 -6.78
C ASN A 116 -5.29 -1.11 -5.96
N VAL A 117 -4.29 -1.32 -5.10
CA VAL A 117 -4.15 -2.50 -4.24
C VAL A 117 -3.96 -2.10 -2.76
N PRO A 118 -4.38 -2.95 -1.80
CA PRO A 118 -4.09 -2.73 -0.40
C PRO A 118 -2.59 -2.73 -0.11
N LEU A 119 -2.12 -1.71 0.61
CA LEU A 119 -0.73 -1.56 1.01
C LEU A 119 -0.55 -1.92 2.49
N SER A 120 0.49 -2.68 2.82
CA SER A 120 0.95 -2.87 4.19
C SER A 120 1.82 -1.70 4.68
N SER A 121 2.52 -1.04 3.76
CA SER A 121 3.27 0.18 4.04
C SER A 121 3.38 1.05 2.78
N LEU A 122 3.47 2.36 3.01
CA LEU A 122 3.82 3.35 2.02
C LEU A 122 4.86 4.28 2.67
N GLU A 123 5.96 4.51 2.00
CA GLU A 123 7.05 5.34 2.50
C GLU A 123 7.45 6.36 1.44
N LEU A 124 7.51 7.64 1.81
CA LEU A 124 8.18 8.67 1.03
C LEU A 124 9.68 8.55 1.31
N THR A 125 10.42 8.08 0.32
CA THR A 125 11.84 7.74 0.48
C THR A 125 12.73 8.93 0.15
N GLU A 126 12.45 9.60 -0.97
CA GLU A 126 13.32 10.63 -1.54
C GLU A 126 12.51 11.73 -2.21
N ILE A 127 13.00 12.96 -2.10
CA ILE A 127 12.61 14.10 -2.95
C ILE A 127 13.88 14.63 -3.61
N LYS A 128 13.86 14.74 -4.93
CA LYS A 128 14.97 15.28 -5.71
C LYS A 128 14.61 16.66 -6.26
N PHE A 129 15.56 17.57 -6.20
CA PHE A 129 15.45 18.93 -6.66
C PHE A 129 16.44 19.21 -7.80
N ASN A 130 16.18 20.29 -8.52
CA ASN A 130 17.12 20.93 -9.43
C ASN A 130 17.19 22.43 -9.08
N LEU A 131 18.20 23.14 -9.58
CA LEU A 131 18.40 24.57 -9.33
C LEU A 131 18.61 24.96 -7.84
N PHE A 132 18.58 24.01 -6.92
CA PHE A 132 18.97 24.23 -5.52
C PHE A 132 20.47 24.56 -5.47
N THR A 133 20.80 25.69 -4.83
CA THR A 133 22.15 26.25 -4.72
C THR A 133 22.44 26.76 -3.32
N ASP A 134 23.71 27.10 -3.05
CA ASP A 134 24.15 27.69 -1.78
C ASP A 134 23.27 28.89 -1.37
N GLY A 135 22.66 28.77 -0.19
CA GLY A 135 21.80 29.80 0.40
C GLY A 135 20.30 29.61 0.13
N ASP A 136 19.93 28.65 -0.70
CA ASP A 136 18.54 28.20 -0.82
C ASP A 136 18.13 27.40 0.43
N ILE A 137 16.91 27.64 0.89
CA ILE A 137 16.29 26.92 2.00
C ILE A 137 14.91 26.47 1.55
N GLY A 138 14.71 25.16 1.57
CA GLY A 138 13.41 24.53 1.40
C GLY A 138 12.77 24.15 2.72
N SER A 139 11.49 23.83 2.66
CA SER A 139 10.71 23.34 3.79
C SER A 139 9.96 22.08 3.40
N LEU A 140 9.90 21.13 4.33
CA LEU A 140 9.11 19.93 4.25
C LEU A 140 8.25 19.81 5.52
N GLN A 141 6.94 19.74 5.36
CA GLN A 141 6.01 19.49 6.44
C GLN A 141 5.18 18.26 6.11
N ILE A 142 5.33 17.19 6.88
CA ILE A 142 4.49 16.00 6.75
C ILE A 142 3.40 16.11 7.80
N ASN A 143 2.12 15.87 7.44
CA ASN A 143 1.01 16.10 8.36
C ASN A 143 1.23 15.36 9.70
N GLY A 144 1.20 16.11 10.80
CA GLY A 144 1.49 15.62 12.16
C GLY A 144 2.95 15.77 12.60
N THR A 145 3.85 16.26 11.76
CA THR A 145 5.25 16.59 12.12
C THR A 145 5.49 18.09 12.13
N PRO A 146 6.45 18.59 12.92
CA PRO A 146 6.98 19.94 12.74
C PRO A 146 7.52 20.12 11.32
N THR A 147 7.42 21.34 10.80
CA THR A 147 8.09 21.72 9.56
C THR A 147 9.59 21.57 9.74
N SER A 148 10.22 20.84 8.84
CA SER A 148 11.67 20.72 8.75
C SER A 148 12.16 21.65 7.66
N LEU A 149 13.17 22.46 7.96
CA LEU A 149 13.89 23.23 6.95
C LEU A 149 15.08 22.40 6.48
N PHE A 150 15.44 22.55 5.21
CA PHE A 150 16.62 21.92 4.63
C PHE A 150 17.34 22.90 3.72
N ASP A 151 18.66 22.84 3.71
CA ASP A 151 19.54 23.62 2.84
C ASP A 151 20.43 22.72 1.98
N ASP A 152 21.37 23.29 1.23
CA ASP A 152 22.24 22.52 0.32
C ASP A 152 23.14 21.52 1.05
N ASP A 153 23.56 21.84 2.30
CA ASP A 153 24.37 20.94 3.12
C ASP A 153 23.57 19.67 3.47
N ASP A 154 22.28 19.81 3.76
CA ASP A 154 21.36 18.68 3.99
C ASP A 154 21.15 17.82 2.74
N LEU A 155 21.23 18.40 1.54
CA LEU A 155 21.08 17.71 0.25
C LEU A 155 22.36 17.00 -0.21
N SER A 156 23.42 17.01 0.60
CA SER A 156 24.69 16.35 0.35
C SER A 156 25.34 16.75 -0.99
N ASN A 157 25.12 17.98 -1.48
CA ASN A 157 25.53 18.45 -2.81
C ASN A 157 25.00 17.60 -3.98
N THR A 158 23.95 16.81 -3.75
CA THR A 158 23.32 15.93 -4.76
C THR A 158 21.93 16.41 -5.16
N ASN A 159 21.42 17.47 -4.53
CA ASN A 159 20.05 17.95 -4.63
C ASN A 159 19.01 16.87 -4.29
N VAL A 160 19.37 15.96 -3.39
CA VAL A 160 18.53 14.83 -2.98
C VAL A 160 18.27 14.92 -1.48
N LEU A 161 17.00 15.06 -1.12
CA LEU A 161 16.54 14.97 0.26
C LEU A 161 16.10 13.55 0.57
N SER A 162 16.82 12.90 1.49
CA SER A 162 16.44 11.60 2.03
C SER A 162 15.39 11.78 3.13
N VAL A 163 14.17 11.33 2.88
CA VAL A 163 13.02 11.53 3.79
C VAL A 163 12.78 10.29 4.66
N ASN A 164 12.66 9.12 4.03
CA ASN A 164 12.39 7.82 4.68
C ASN A 164 11.26 7.88 5.73
N GLN A 165 10.13 8.46 5.35
CA GLN A 165 8.98 8.67 6.24
C GLN A 165 7.81 7.77 5.83
N LEU A 166 7.39 6.93 6.78
CA LEU A 166 6.15 6.16 6.64
C LEU A 166 4.95 7.11 6.58
N MET A 167 4.08 6.87 5.60
CA MET A 167 2.88 7.64 5.35
C MET A 167 1.67 6.72 5.19
N ALA A 168 0.49 7.22 5.58
CA ALA A 168 -0.77 6.63 5.18
C ALA A 168 -1.20 7.15 3.80
N VAL A 169 -1.93 6.33 3.03
CA VAL A 169 -2.66 6.82 1.85
C VAL A 169 -3.64 7.93 2.30
N GLY A 170 -3.65 9.04 1.57
CA GLY A 170 -4.40 10.26 1.87
C GLY A 170 -3.72 11.19 2.87
N GLN A 171 -2.59 10.79 3.48
CA GLN A 171 -1.79 11.71 4.28
C GLN A 171 -1.11 12.73 3.38
N THR A 172 -1.19 13.99 3.78
CA THR A 172 -0.61 15.10 3.05
C THR A 172 0.79 15.43 3.55
N PHE A 173 1.61 15.96 2.66
CA PHE A 173 2.86 16.62 2.97
C PHE A 173 3.03 17.83 2.07
N ASP A 174 3.67 18.87 2.60
CA ASP A 174 3.86 20.14 1.94
C ASP A 174 5.37 20.33 1.69
N VAL A 175 5.73 20.67 0.46
CA VAL A 175 7.09 21.08 0.06
C VAL A 175 7.02 22.55 -0.33
N GLY A 176 7.91 23.39 0.17
CA GLY A 176 7.84 24.81 -0.15
C GLY A 176 9.15 25.56 0.00
N TYR A 177 9.19 26.73 -0.62
CA TYR A 177 10.27 27.69 -0.51
C TYR A 177 10.29 28.31 0.90
N SER A 178 11.49 28.58 1.42
CA SER A 178 11.67 29.33 2.66
C SER A 178 12.63 30.51 2.51
N ALA A 179 13.72 30.37 1.76
CA ALA A 179 14.68 31.46 1.50
C ALA A 179 15.56 31.14 0.28
N GLY A 180 16.19 32.17 -0.28
CA GLY A 180 17.18 32.05 -1.37
C GLY A 180 16.64 32.51 -2.73
N ASN A 181 17.21 31.94 -3.79
CA ASN A 181 16.79 32.10 -5.18
C ASN A 181 15.66 31.15 -5.57
N GLY A 182 15.47 30.06 -4.83
CA GLY A 182 14.43 29.06 -5.10
C GLY A 182 14.98 27.80 -5.75
N PHE A 183 14.10 26.83 -6.00
CA PHE A 183 14.49 25.52 -6.52
C PHE A 183 13.38 24.89 -7.35
N GLY A 184 13.75 24.01 -8.28
CA GLY A 184 12.79 23.17 -8.98
C GLY A 184 12.64 21.79 -8.34
N LEU A 185 11.50 21.16 -8.58
CA LEU A 185 11.26 19.76 -8.22
C LEU A 185 11.59 18.84 -9.40
N GLU A 186 12.42 17.82 -9.16
CA GLU A 186 12.79 16.85 -10.19
C GLU A 186 11.98 15.55 -10.07
N SER A 187 11.96 14.94 -8.89
CA SER A 187 11.22 13.69 -8.68
C SER A 187 10.86 13.44 -7.22
N MET A 188 9.82 12.64 -7.00
CA MET A 188 9.49 12.07 -5.69
C MET A 188 9.40 10.55 -5.77
N SER A 189 10.04 9.86 -4.83
CA SER A 189 10.13 8.40 -4.82
C SER A 189 9.40 7.81 -3.63
N PHE A 190 8.51 6.86 -3.90
CA PHE A 190 7.74 6.12 -2.90
C PHE A 190 8.07 4.64 -2.95
N GLN A 191 8.23 4.03 -1.78
CA GLN A 191 8.22 2.58 -1.64
C GLN A 191 6.84 2.14 -1.14
N ALA A 192 6.13 1.36 -1.95
CA ALA A 192 4.83 0.80 -1.62
C ALA A 192 4.94 -0.72 -1.46
N THR A 193 4.63 -1.24 -0.27
CA THR A 193 4.60 -2.68 -0.03
C THR A 193 3.16 -3.16 0.00
N THR A 194 2.83 -4.16 -0.81
CA THR A 194 1.47 -4.71 -0.88
C THR A 194 1.20 -5.68 0.25
N MET A 195 -0.07 -5.78 0.65
CA MET A 195 -0.50 -6.86 1.54
C MET A 195 -0.52 -8.17 0.75
N ALA A 196 0.06 -9.24 1.32
CA ALA A 196 -0.12 -10.58 0.78
C ALA A 196 -1.61 -10.98 0.91
N VAL A 197 -2.29 -11.16 -0.21
CA VAL A 197 -3.69 -11.62 -0.24
C VAL A 197 -3.70 -13.14 -0.33
N PRO A 198 -4.27 -13.88 0.66
CA PRO A 198 -4.41 -15.32 0.54
C PRO A 198 -5.33 -15.66 -0.62
N GLU A 199 -4.88 -16.50 -1.54
CA GLU A 199 -5.72 -16.89 -2.68
C GLU A 199 -7.01 -17.58 -2.23
N PRO A 200 -8.12 -17.45 -2.98
CA PRO A 200 -9.39 -18.13 -2.70
C PRO A 200 -9.24 -19.65 -2.56
N SER A 201 -8.27 -20.24 -3.26
CA SER A 201 -7.91 -21.65 -3.15
C SER A 201 -7.51 -22.02 -1.72
N THR A 202 -6.68 -21.21 -1.07
CA THR A 202 -6.25 -21.38 0.33
C THR A 202 -7.43 -21.41 1.30
N LEU A 203 -8.41 -20.54 1.12
CA LEU A 203 -9.63 -20.49 1.95
C LEU A 203 -10.56 -21.69 1.68
N ALA A 204 -10.71 -22.09 0.41
CA ALA A 204 -11.47 -23.29 0.05
C ALA A 204 -10.85 -24.57 0.62
N PHE A 205 -9.52 -24.65 0.71
CA PHE A 205 -8.81 -25.79 1.30
C PHE A 205 -9.00 -25.91 2.82
N VAL A 206 -8.97 -24.80 3.56
CA VAL A 206 -9.29 -24.80 5.01
C VAL A 206 -10.75 -25.21 5.25
N GLY A 207 -11.66 -24.73 4.40
CA GLY A 207 -13.07 -25.15 4.41
C GLY A 207 -13.26 -26.65 4.14
N LEU A 208 -12.55 -27.21 3.17
CA LEU A 208 -12.63 -28.64 2.86
C LEU A 208 -11.95 -29.52 3.92
N ALA A 209 -10.79 -29.12 4.45
CA ALA A 209 -10.09 -29.87 5.50
C ALA A 209 -10.92 -29.97 6.80
N SER A 210 -11.62 -28.89 7.17
CA SER A 210 -12.51 -28.90 8.34
C SER A 210 -13.76 -29.77 8.13
N LEU A 211 -14.32 -29.81 6.91
CA LEU A 211 -15.43 -30.70 6.56
C LEU A 211 -15.01 -32.19 6.58
N PHE A 212 -13.83 -32.54 6.07
CA PHE A 212 -13.29 -33.90 6.16
C PHE A 212 -12.99 -34.30 7.62
N GLY A 213 -12.45 -33.37 8.42
CA GLY A 213 -12.25 -33.58 9.86
C GLY A 213 -13.55 -33.87 10.60
N PHE A 214 -14.62 -33.10 10.35
CA PHE A 214 -15.95 -33.33 10.93
C PHE A 214 -16.59 -34.65 10.47
N ALA A 215 -16.48 -34.99 9.19
CA ALA A 215 -17.04 -36.23 8.64
C ALA A 215 -16.37 -37.50 9.20
N VAL A 216 -15.05 -37.46 9.42
CA VAL A 216 -14.30 -38.56 10.06
C VAL A 216 -14.60 -38.63 11.56
N SER A 217 -14.80 -37.49 12.22
CA SER A 217 -15.15 -37.42 13.64
C SER A 217 -16.54 -38.01 13.95
N ARG A 218 -17.53 -37.77 13.07
CA ARG A 218 -18.87 -38.38 13.19
C ARG A 218 -18.87 -39.90 13.06
N LYS A 219 -17.98 -40.49 12.25
CA LYS A 219 -17.88 -41.95 12.10
C LYS A 219 -17.32 -42.66 13.34
N ARG A 220 -16.65 -41.95 14.25
CA ARG A 220 -16.14 -42.55 15.50
C ARG A 220 -17.19 -42.64 16.62
N THR A 221 -18.28 -41.88 16.55
CA THR A 221 -19.35 -41.92 17.56
C THR A 221 -20.36 -43.06 17.37
N ASP A 222 -20.38 -43.75 16.22
CA ASP A 222 -21.35 -44.84 15.94
C ASP A 222 -20.88 -46.26 16.27
N LEU A 223 -19.64 -46.45 16.76
CA LEU A 223 -19.10 -47.78 17.09
C LEU A 223 -19.23 -48.18 18.58
N GLY A 224 -20.08 -47.49 19.35
CA GLY A 224 -20.14 -47.62 20.81
C GLY A 224 -21.47 -48.04 21.44
N SER A 225 -22.43 -48.60 20.69
CA SER A 225 -23.69 -49.10 21.30
C SER A 225 -23.98 -50.54 20.88
N CYS A 226 -23.12 -51.45 21.32
CA CYS A 226 -23.46 -52.86 21.39
C CYS A 226 -24.41 -53.07 22.57
N GLN A 227 -25.70 -53.17 22.25
CA GLN A 227 -26.79 -53.55 23.16
C GLN A 227 -26.42 -54.84 23.93
N LEU A 228 -26.28 -54.72 25.26
CA LEU A 228 -26.11 -55.85 26.15
C LEU A 228 -27.50 -56.42 26.49
N THR A 229 -27.99 -57.38 25.68
CA THR A 229 -29.23 -58.10 25.98
C THR A 229 -29.01 -59.07 27.15
N VAL A 230 -29.41 -58.66 28.36
CA VAL A 230 -29.42 -59.53 29.55
C VAL A 230 -30.66 -60.43 29.50
N ARG A 231 -30.47 -61.71 29.13
CA ARG A 231 -31.49 -62.77 29.32
C ARG A 231 -31.60 -63.09 30.82
N ARG A 232 -32.63 -62.59 31.50
CA ARG A 232 -33.06 -63.13 32.81
C ARG A 232 -33.81 -64.45 32.60
N LYS A 233 -33.26 -65.55 33.13
CA LYS A 233 -34.01 -66.79 33.38
C LYS A 233 -34.91 -66.54 34.60
N SER A 234 -36.23 -66.48 34.42
CA SER A 234 -37.18 -66.59 35.52
C SER A 234 -37.18 -68.02 36.02
N LYS A 235 -36.82 -68.21 37.29
CA LYS A 235 -37.02 -69.47 38.00
C LYS A 235 -38.37 -69.36 38.69
N GLU A 236 -39.26 -70.24 38.27
CA GLU A 236 -40.58 -70.52 38.80
C GLU A 236 -40.42 -71.11 40.21
N THR A 237 -41.06 -70.53 41.22
CA THR A 237 -41.41 -71.22 42.46
C THR A 237 -42.78 -70.74 42.92
N ASP A 238 -43.62 -71.75 43.05
CA ASP A 238 -45.01 -71.86 43.47
C ASP A 238 -45.20 -71.66 44.99
N PHE A 239 -46.45 -71.78 45.45
CA PHE A 239 -47.04 -71.65 46.80
C PHE A 239 -47.52 -70.23 47.17
N GLY A 240 -48.76 -69.97 47.57
CA GLY A 240 -49.92 -70.80 47.93
C GLY A 240 -50.81 -69.91 48.83
N GLU A 241 -52.00 -69.52 48.36
CA GLU A 241 -53.30 -69.93 48.92
C GLU A 241 -53.36 -70.07 50.46
N LYS A 242 -54.00 -69.12 51.15
CA LYS A 242 -55.31 -69.27 51.82
C LYS A 242 -55.54 -68.28 52.97
N VAL A 243 -56.73 -67.67 52.90
CA VAL A 243 -57.65 -67.16 53.96
C VAL A 243 -57.18 -66.00 54.81
#